data_AF-A0A2M8D5R4-F1
#
_entry.id   AF-A0A2M8D5R4-F1
#
_cell.length_a   1.000
_cell.length_b   1.000
_cell.length_c   1.000
_cell.angle_alpha   90.00
_cell.angle_beta   90.00
_cell.angle_gamma   90.00
#
_symmetry.space_group_name_H-M   'P 1'
#
loop_
_entity.id
_entity.type
_entity.pdbx_description
1 polymer ?
#
loop_
_entity_poly.entity_id
_entity_poly.type
_entity_poly.pdbx_seq_one_letter_code
_entity_poly.pdbx_strand_id
1 'polypeptide(L)'
;MGRELWSAFSCSTWASHFGDQKEAERLFLFGYEQGKKFLGSARAGKITDEDFRQEVPIGISMSLAGPNDDFILGVISTNVQDEALEEVFYTNYDRSKLNSDDLQKSIAENKYRDGNCQLIGK
;
A
#
# COMPACT_ATOMS: atom_id res chain seq x y z
N MET A 1 -4.78 0.46 11.85
CA MET A 1 -4.67 1.71 11.04
C MET A 1 -3.41 1.72 10.17
N GLY A 2 -2.19 1.66 10.74
CA GLY A 2 -0.92 1.61 9.97
C GLY A 2 -0.85 0.46 8.95
N ARG A 3 -1.03 -0.78 9.42
CA ARG A 3 -1.09 -1.96 8.52
C ARG A 3 -2.26 -1.91 7.53
N GLU A 4 -3.41 -1.43 7.97
CA GLU A 4 -4.62 -1.38 7.12
C GLU A 4 -4.44 -0.43 5.93
N LEU A 5 -3.84 0.74 6.15
CA LEU A 5 -3.54 1.68 5.05
C LEU A 5 -2.54 1.08 4.06
N TRP A 6 -1.52 0.38 4.57
CA TRP A 6 -0.49 -0.28 3.77
C TRP A 6 -1.12 -1.37 2.90
N SER A 7 -1.81 -2.33 3.52
CA SER A 7 -2.47 -3.42 2.81
C SER A 7 -3.47 -2.89 1.78
N ALA A 8 -4.24 -1.86 2.11
CA ALA A 8 -5.20 -1.28 1.18
C ALA A 8 -4.52 -0.64 -0.04
N PHE A 9 -3.43 0.12 0.14
CA PHE A 9 -2.67 0.69 -0.98
C PHE A 9 -1.96 -0.39 -1.82
N SER A 10 -1.35 -1.42 -1.21
CA SER A 10 -0.76 -2.54 -1.96
C SER A 10 -1.83 -3.27 -2.79
N CYS A 11 -2.97 -3.58 -2.17
CA CYS A 11 -4.08 -4.25 -2.83
C CYS A 11 -4.69 -3.40 -3.95
N SER A 12 -4.84 -2.09 -3.75
CA SER A 12 -5.26 -1.16 -4.79
C SER A 12 -4.30 -1.18 -5.98
N THR A 13 -3.00 -1.24 -5.70
CA THR A 13 -1.95 -1.26 -6.72
C THR A 13 -2.05 -2.51 -7.58
N TRP A 14 -2.18 -3.69 -6.97
CA TRP A 14 -2.33 -4.94 -7.70
C TRP A 14 -3.63 -5.00 -8.49
N ALA A 15 -4.76 -4.58 -7.89
CA ALA A 15 -6.06 -4.49 -8.57
C ALA A 15 -6.01 -3.63 -9.82
N SER A 16 -5.39 -2.45 -9.73
CA SER A 16 -5.19 -1.57 -10.88
C SER A 16 -4.35 -2.25 -11.95
N HIS A 17 -3.27 -2.94 -11.54
CA HIS A 17 -2.33 -3.56 -12.45
C HIS A 17 -2.92 -4.73 -13.27
N PHE A 18 -3.79 -5.55 -12.68
CA PHE A 18 -4.51 -6.60 -13.44
C PHE A 18 -5.83 -6.10 -14.08
N GLY A 19 -6.19 -4.84 -13.89
CA GLY A 19 -7.25 -4.16 -14.64
C GLY A 19 -8.59 -4.00 -13.92
N ASP A 20 -8.71 -4.35 -12.63
CA ASP A 20 -9.91 -4.08 -11.84
C ASP A 20 -9.86 -2.68 -11.22
N GLN A 21 -10.12 -1.67 -12.06
CA GLN A 21 -10.06 -0.26 -11.67
C GLN A 21 -11.08 0.12 -10.60
N LYS A 22 -12.25 -0.54 -10.59
CA LYS A 22 -13.30 -0.26 -9.61
C LYS A 22 -12.87 -0.71 -8.22
N GLU A 23 -12.30 -1.91 -8.13
CA GLU A 23 -11.80 -2.44 -6.87
C GLU A 23 -10.55 -1.66 -6.41
N ALA A 24 -9.68 -1.27 -7.35
CA ALA A 24 -8.55 -0.39 -7.07
C ALA A 24 -9.00 0.92 -6.40
N GLU A 25 -9.97 1.62 -6.98
CA GLU A 25 -10.50 2.86 -6.41
C GLU A 25 -11.09 2.64 -5.01
N ARG A 26 -11.89 1.58 -4.82
CA ARG A 26 -12.47 1.25 -3.51
C ARG A 26 -11.40 1.06 -2.44
N LEU A 27 -10.36 0.28 -2.76
CA LEU A 27 -9.26 -0.01 -1.86
C LEU A 27 -8.40 1.23 -1.59
N PHE A 28 -8.13 2.05 -2.62
CA PHE A 28 -7.41 3.31 -2.46
C PHE A 28 -8.13 4.25 -1.49
N LEU A 29 -9.43 4.46 -1.68
CA LEU A 29 -10.24 5.32 -0.82
C LEU A 29 -10.28 4.80 0.62
N PHE A 30 -10.41 3.48 0.81
CA PHE A 30 -10.34 2.88 2.14
C PHE A 30 -8.96 3.13 2.78
N GLY A 31 -7.87 2.89 2.05
CA GLY A 31 -6.50 3.14 2.53
C GLY A 31 -6.27 4.60 2.91
N TYR A 32 -6.76 5.53 2.10
CA TYR A 32 -6.71 6.97 2.36
C TYR A 32 -7.46 7.34 3.65
N GLU A 33 -8.67 6.82 3.86
CA GLU A 33 -9.42 7.06 5.11
C GLU A 33 -8.72 6.48 6.35
N GLN A 34 -8.15 5.28 6.26
CA GLN A 34 -7.35 4.71 7.37
C GLN A 34 -6.07 5.52 7.61
N GLY A 35 -5.45 6.04 6.55
CA GLY A 35 -4.30 6.91 6.60
C GLY A 35 -4.59 8.20 7.37
N LYS A 36 -5.71 8.89 7.07
CA LYS A 36 -6.11 10.09 7.82
C LYS A 36 -6.32 9.79 9.32
N LYS A 37 -6.97 8.68 9.66
CA LYS A 37 -7.17 8.25 11.06
C LYS A 37 -5.85 7.96 11.76
N PHE A 38 -4.92 7.31 11.05
CA PHE A 38 -3.57 7.03 11.54
C PHE A 38 -2.80 8.33 11.84
N LEU A 39 -2.72 9.24 10.87
CA LEU A 39 -2.01 10.52 11.03
C LEU A 39 -2.62 11.38 12.15
N GLY A 40 -3.95 11.43 12.24
CA GLY A 40 -4.66 12.09 13.33
C GLY A 40 -4.32 11.52 14.70
N SER A 41 -4.29 10.18 14.82
CA SER A 41 -3.94 9.49 16.07
C SER A 41 -2.46 9.67 16.45
N ALA A 42 -1.56 9.62 15.46
CA ALA A 42 -0.13 9.83 15.65
C ALA A 42 0.16 11.22 16.21
N ARG A 43 -0.40 12.28 15.59
CA ARG A 43 -0.24 13.66 16.07
C ARG A 43 -0.86 13.92 17.44
N ALA A 44 -1.94 13.22 17.76
CA ALA A 44 -2.57 13.32 19.07
C ALA A 44 -1.80 12.56 20.17
N GLY A 45 -0.65 11.95 19.86
CA GLY A 45 0.13 11.15 20.81
C GLY A 45 -0.60 9.89 21.28
N LYS A 46 -1.57 9.41 20.50
CA LYS A 46 -2.40 8.24 20.84
C LYS A 46 -1.81 6.91 20.37
N ILE A 47 -0.70 6.96 19.64
CA ILE A 47 0.04 5.78 19.18
C ILE A 47 1.32 5.75 20.00
N THR A 48 1.54 4.66 20.76
CA THR A 48 2.78 4.52 21.51
C THR A 48 3.94 4.25 20.55
N ASP A 49 5.17 4.58 20.96
CA ASP A 49 6.35 4.27 20.14
C ASP A 49 6.50 2.76 19.88
N GLU A 50 5.98 1.92 20.78
CA GLU A 50 5.99 0.47 20.62
C GLU A 50 4.97 -0.01 19.59
N ASP A 51 3.73 0.48 19.64
CA ASP A 51 2.71 0.23 18.61
C ASP A 51 3.21 0.71 17.25
N PHE A 52 3.88 1.86 17.24
CA PHE A 52 4.45 2.44 16.03
C PHE A 52 5.51 1.52 15.41
N ARG A 53 6.46 1.02 16.21
CA ARG A 53 7.51 0.11 15.70
C ARG A 53 6.98 -1.25 15.27
N GLN A 54 5.97 -1.78 15.94
CA GLN A 54 5.44 -3.12 15.65
C GLN A 54 4.43 -3.13 14.49
N GLU A 55 3.62 -2.09 14.37
CA GLU A 55 2.44 -2.07 13.50
C GLU A 55 2.58 -1.16 12.28
N VAL A 56 3.63 -0.33 12.21
CA VAL A 56 3.84 0.59 11.08
C VAL A 56 4.99 0.08 10.21
N PRO A 57 4.73 -0.32 8.96
CA PRO A 57 5.78 -0.63 7.99
C PRO A 57 6.82 0.49 7.89
N ILE A 58 8.09 0.11 7.71
CA ILE A 58 9.20 1.07 7.75
C ILE A 58 9.04 2.18 6.69
N GLY A 59 8.52 1.85 5.51
CA GLY A 59 8.21 2.82 4.46
C GLY A 59 7.21 3.89 4.88
N ILE A 60 6.23 3.57 5.74
CA ILE A 60 5.31 4.56 6.31
C ILE A 60 6.02 5.41 7.35
N SER A 61 6.79 4.80 8.26
CA SER A 61 7.47 5.51 9.35
C SER A 61 8.43 6.60 8.85
N MET A 62 9.12 6.35 7.75
CA MET A 62 10.05 7.30 7.13
C MET A 62 9.35 8.41 6.32
N SER A 63 8.05 8.27 6.05
CA SER A 63 7.30 9.15 5.14
C SER A 63 6.34 10.10 5.86
N LEU A 64 6.46 10.27 7.19
CA LEU A 64 5.53 11.10 7.98
C LEU A 64 5.81 12.61 7.94
N ALA A 65 6.81 13.04 7.18
CA ALA A 65 7.15 14.44 7.00
C ALA A 65 6.43 15.02 5.78
N GLY A 66 5.80 16.19 5.94
CA GLY A 66 5.15 16.88 4.84
C GLY A 66 4.32 18.09 5.30
N PRO A 67 3.86 18.93 4.35
CA PRO A 67 3.12 20.15 4.65
C PRO A 67 1.66 19.90 5.09
N ASN A 68 1.05 18.76 4.71
CA ASN A 68 -0.31 18.39 5.09
C ASN A 68 -0.54 16.86 4.92
N ASP A 69 -1.70 16.39 5.37
CA ASP A 69 -2.07 14.96 5.34
C ASP A 69 -2.12 14.38 3.92
N ASP A 70 -2.67 15.13 2.96
CA ASP A 70 -2.81 14.64 1.58
C ASP A 70 -1.44 14.43 0.93
N PHE A 71 -0.49 15.33 1.19
CA PHE A 71 0.88 15.18 0.73
C PHE A 71 1.55 13.95 1.36
N ILE A 72 1.44 13.81 2.68
CA ILE A 72 2.03 12.68 3.42
C ILE A 72 1.46 11.34 2.91
N LEU A 73 0.14 11.26 2.79
CA LEU A 73 -0.53 10.06 2.27
C LEU A 73 -0.21 9.79 0.80
N GLY A 74 -0.04 10.84 0.00
CA GLY A 74 0.45 10.74 -1.38
C GLY A 74 1.81 10.08 -1.43
N VAL A 75 2.80 10.58 -0.68
CA VAL A 75 4.15 10.01 -0.60
C VAL A 75 4.11 8.55 -0.13
N ILE A 76 3.34 8.26 0.92
CA ILE A 76 3.14 6.90 1.42
C ILE A 76 2.57 5.99 0.31
N SER A 77 1.53 6.45 -0.40
CA SER A 77 0.89 5.66 -1.44
C SER A 77 1.84 5.34 -2.60
N THR A 78 2.74 6.26 -2.97
CA THR A 78 3.77 6.04 -3.98
C THR A 78 4.78 5.01 -3.49
N ASN A 79 5.29 5.14 -2.26
CA ASN A 79 6.26 4.20 -1.71
C ASN A 79 5.67 2.78 -1.61
N VAL A 80 4.40 2.66 -1.21
CA VAL A 80 3.69 1.37 -1.17
C VAL A 80 3.53 0.79 -2.58
N GLN A 81 3.21 1.63 -3.56
CA GLN A 81 3.08 1.19 -4.97
C GLN A 81 4.39 0.65 -5.50
N ASP A 82 5.50 1.36 -5.27
CA ASP A 82 6.83 0.95 -5.70
C ASP A 82 7.22 -0.41 -5.11
N GLU A 83 7.00 -0.60 -3.80
CA GLU A 83 7.27 -1.88 -3.13
C GLU A 83 6.33 -2.99 -3.61
N ALA A 84 5.03 -2.71 -3.75
CA ALA A 84 4.03 -3.68 -4.18
C ALA A 84 4.29 -4.19 -5.61
N LEU A 85 4.85 -3.35 -6.49
CA LEU A 85 5.13 -3.69 -7.88
C LEU A 85 6.53 -4.25 -8.13
N GLU A 86 7.43 -4.26 -7.14
CA GLU A 86 8.80 -4.75 -7.35
C GLU A 86 8.81 -6.20 -7.87
N GLU A 87 8.15 -7.12 -7.18
CA GLU A 87 8.05 -8.52 -7.60
C GLU A 87 7.07 -8.73 -8.77
N VAL A 88 6.25 -7.73 -9.09
CA VAL A 88 5.37 -7.76 -10.27
C VAL A 88 6.20 -7.49 -11.51
N PHE A 89 7.08 -6.48 -11.50
CA PHE A 89 7.89 -6.11 -12.65
C PHE A 89 9.13 -6.98 -12.84
N TYR A 90 9.74 -7.49 -11.77
CA TYR A 90 11.05 -8.15 -11.85
C TYR A 90 11.01 -9.60 -11.34
N THR A 91 11.65 -10.52 -12.08
CA THR A 91 11.90 -11.88 -11.57
C THR A 91 13.03 -11.89 -10.54
N ASN A 92 12.75 -12.35 -9.32
CA ASN A 92 13.76 -12.77 -8.31
C ASN A 92 15.06 -11.95 -8.33
N TYR A 93 14.98 -10.70 -7.90
CA TYR A 93 16.11 -9.77 -7.64
C TYR A 93 16.89 -9.26 -8.88
N ASP A 94 16.65 -9.77 -10.09
CA ASP A 94 17.26 -9.21 -11.31
C ASP A 94 16.42 -8.05 -11.86
N ARG A 95 16.71 -6.83 -11.37
CA ARG A 95 16.04 -5.59 -11.83
C ARG A 95 16.38 -5.19 -13.28
N SER A 96 17.24 -5.95 -13.98
CA SER A 96 17.54 -5.69 -15.40
C SER A 96 16.56 -6.37 -16.36
N LYS A 97 15.71 -7.27 -15.86
CA LYS A 97 14.76 -8.05 -16.66
C LYS A 97 13.32 -7.80 -16.22
N LEU A 98 12.54 -7.24 -17.13
CA LEU A 98 11.12 -7.08 -16.93
C LEU A 98 10.38 -8.39 -17.23
N ASN A 99 9.42 -8.71 -16.36
CA ASN A 99 8.39 -9.70 -16.61
C ASN A 99 7.57 -9.28 -17.84
N SER A 100 7.07 -10.23 -18.63
CA SER A 100 6.11 -9.92 -19.69
C SER A 100 4.80 -9.41 -19.09
N ASP A 101 4.06 -8.58 -19.83
CA ASP A 101 2.80 -7.99 -19.36
C ASP A 101 1.80 -9.05 -18.81
N ASP A 102 1.70 -10.21 -19.48
CA ASP A 102 0.83 -11.30 -19.04
C ASP A 102 1.30 -11.92 -17.71
N LEU A 103 2.62 -12.04 -17.52
CA LEU A 103 3.20 -12.52 -16.28
C LEU A 103 3.01 -11.49 -15.16
N GLN A 104 3.19 -10.20 -15.44
CA GLN A 104 2.97 -9.13 -14.48
C GLN A 104 1.51 -9.15 -13.97
N LYS A 105 0.53 -9.24 -14.87
CA LYS A 105 -0.90 -9.37 -14.50
C LYS A 105 -1.16 -10.60 -13.64
N SER A 106 -0.59 -11.75 -14.03
CA SER A 106 -0.76 -13.00 -13.28
C SER A 106 -0.15 -12.91 -11.87
N ILE A 107 1.02 -12.29 -11.72
CA ILE A 107 1.66 -12.09 -10.41
C ILE A 107 0.83 -11.12 -9.56
N ALA A 108 0.37 -10.01 -10.13
CA ALA A 108 -0.48 -9.04 -9.43
C ALA A 108 -1.79 -9.67 -8.95
N GLU A 109 -2.46 -10.46 -9.78
CA GLU A 109 -3.68 -11.18 -9.40
C GLU A 109 -3.41 -12.18 -8.27
N ASN A 110 -2.30 -12.92 -8.33
CA ASN A 110 -1.90 -13.84 -7.27
C ASN A 110 -1.64 -13.10 -5.94
N LYS A 111 -0.87 -12.01 -5.97
CA LYS A 111 -0.62 -11.19 -4.77
C LYS A 111 -1.91 -10.61 -4.20
N TYR A 112 -2.83 -10.15 -5.06
CA TYR A 112 -4.14 -9.66 -4.65
C TYR A 112 -4.95 -10.75 -3.90
N ARG A 113 -4.98 -11.97 -4.45
CA ARG A 113 -5.68 -13.10 -3.84
C ARG A 113 -5.02 -13.51 -2.52
N ASP A 114 -3.70 -13.66 -2.50
CA ASP A 114 -2.94 -14.14 -1.34
C ASP A 114 -2.96 -13.11 -0.20
N GLY A 115 -3.02 -11.82 -0.54
CA GLY A 115 -3.23 -10.72 0.41
C GLY A 115 -4.66 -10.61 0.93
N ASN A 116 -5.59 -11.46 0.49
CA ASN A 116 -7.01 -11.43 0.84
C ASN A 116 -7.64 -10.04 0.59
N CYS A 117 -7.20 -9.36 -0.46
CA CYS A 117 -7.56 -7.95 -0.72
C CYS A 117 -9.06 -7.71 -0.81
N GLN A 118 -9.82 -8.70 -1.28
CA GLN A 118 -11.28 -8.67 -1.35
C GLN A 118 -11.97 -8.51 0.02
N LEU A 119 -11.29 -8.78 1.14
CA LEU A 119 -11.85 -8.66 2.50
C LEU A 119 -11.58 -7.30 3.14
N ILE A 120 -10.68 -6.49 2.57
CA ILE A 120 -10.29 -5.21 3.15
C ILE A 120 -11.47 -4.24 3.10
N GLY A 121 -11.84 -3.69 4.25
CA GLY A 121 -12.87 -2.64 4.36
C GLY A 121 -14.31 -3.12 4.10
N LYS A 122 -14.59 -4.41 4.37
CA LYS A 122 -15.94 -4.99 4.36
C LYS A 122 -16.44 -5.24 5.77
#